data_AF-A0A6S5T6F8-F1
#
_entry.id   AF-A0A6S5T6F8-F1
#
_cell.length_a   1.000
_cell.length_b   1.000
_cell.length_c   1.000
_cell.angle_alpha   90.00
_cell.angle_beta   90.00
_cell.angle_gamma   90.00
#
_symmetry.space_group_name_H-M   'P 1'
#
loop_
_entity.id
_entity.type
_entity.pdbx_description
1 polymer ?
#
loop_
_entity_poly.entity_id
_entity_poly.type
_entity_poly.pdbx_seq_one_letter_code
_entity_poly.pdbx_strand_id
1 'polypeptide(L)'
;MANEFDLDELEAELSDFATSDKKTGRTPREERIIAGFEDIQRFVEEHGHAPRHGDDKDIFERLYAVRLDRLRDQEECRSLLMPLDHQGLLNALEVPEPQGDYSITDDELLAELAGGDEGSDIQNLRHVRSNAEKREAEEIAQRERCEDFERFQPLFEQVQRELQSGVRVTRNFMRDTTVEAGQWFILSGQTAYVAEQGEDFDSPQGKKDGKRPENTPSEIRN
;
A
#
# COMPACT_ATOMS: atom_id res chain seq x y z
N MET A 1 48.47 0.09 41.78
CA MET A 1 47.63 -1.03 42.24
C MET A 1 46.49 -1.11 41.24
N ALA A 2 46.51 -2.11 40.37
CA ALA A 2 45.47 -2.28 39.37
C ALA A 2 44.20 -2.70 40.11
N ASN A 3 43.12 -1.94 39.94
CA ASN A 3 41.81 -2.33 40.40
C ASN A 3 41.37 -3.45 39.46
N GLU A 4 41.69 -4.68 39.83
CA GLU A 4 41.16 -5.89 39.20
C GLU A 4 39.67 -5.86 39.53
N PHE A 5 38.88 -5.31 38.61
CA PHE A 5 37.43 -5.44 38.67
C PHE A 5 37.14 -6.93 38.60
N ASP A 6 36.78 -7.52 39.74
CA ASP A 6 36.43 -8.92 39.82
C ASP A 6 35.17 -9.13 38.97
N LEU A 7 35.36 -9.79 37.83
CA LEU A 7 34.32 -9.96 36.82
C LEU A 7 33.13 -10.75 37.39
N ASP A 8 33.37 -11.62 38.37
CA ASP A 8 32.33 -12.43 38.99
C ASP A 8 31.45 -11.56 39.93
N GLU A 9 32.03 -10.55 40.59
CA GLU A 9 31.30 -9.59 41.43
C GLU A 9 30.41 -8.67 40.57
N LEU A 10 30.93 -8.19 39.44
CA LEU A 10 30.17 -7.41 38.46
C LEU A 10 29.04 -8.21 37.81
N GLU A 11 29.26 -9.50 37.53
CA GLU A 11 28.23 -10.39 36.98
C GLU A 11 27.08 -10.60 37.98
N ALA A 12 27.40 -10.74 39.27
CA ALA A 12 26.40 -10.87 40.33
C ALA A 12 25.54 -9.60 40.48
N GLU A 13 26.16 -8.40 40.47
CA GLU A 13 25.42 -7.13 40.54
C GLU A 13 24.49 -6.90 39.33
N LEU A 14 24.90 -7.35 38.14
CA LEU A 14 24.10 -7.23 36.92
C LEU A 14 22.99 -8.29 36.82
N SER A 15 23.11 -9.42 37.53
CA SER A 15 22.13 -10.51 37.54
C SER A 15 20.79 -10.08 38.13
N ASP A 16 20.79 -9.20 39.14
CA ASP A 16 19.56 -8.64 39.73
C ASP A 16 18.83 -7.67 38.79
N PHE A 17 19.51 -7.15 37.77
CA PHE A 17 18.92 -6.31 36.72
C PHE A 17 18.56 -7.08 35.44
N ALA A 18 18.90 -8.37 35.36
CA ALA A 18 18.52 -9.20 34.23
C ALA A 18 17.01 -9.49 34.30
N THR A 19 16.23 -8.78 33.50
CA THR A 19 14.83 -9.15 33.24
C THR A 19 14.81 -10.58 32.75
N SER A 20 14.17 -11.49 33.49
CA SER A 20 14.11 -12.90 33.08
C SER A 20 13.50 -12.96 31.69
N ASP A 21 14.31 -13.25 30.68
CA ASP A 21 13.82 -13.62 29.35
C ASP A 21 13.21 -15.00 29.52
N LYS A 22 11.98 -15.04 30.04
CA LYS A 22 11.11 -16.18 29.84
C LYS A 22 10.93 -16.21 28.34
N LYS A 23 11.76 -17.02 27.68
CA LYS A 23 11.48 -17.61 26.37
C LYS A 23 10.16 -18.37 26.49
N THR A 24 9.06 -17.64 26.54
CA THR A 24 7.76 -18.18 26.19
C THR A 24 7.95 -18.68 24.78
N GLY A 25 7.78 -19.99 24.55
CA GLY A 25 7.93 -20.64 23.24
C GLY A 25 6.86 -20.17 22.26
N ARG A 26 6.81 -18.86 22.04
CA ARG A 26 5.84 -18.16 21.22
C ARG A 26 6.40 -18.09 19.82
N THR A 27 5.58 -18.47 18.88
CA THR A 27 5.85 -18.31 17.46
C THR A 27 5.82 -16.82 17.10
N PRO A 28 6.50 -16.40 16.01
CA PRO A 28 6.43 -15.02 15.52
C PRO A 28 5.02 -14.53 15.23
N ARG A 29 4.07 -15.45 14.98
CA ARG A 29 2.65 -15.13 14.80
C ARG A 29 2.01 -14.73 16.12
N GLU A 30 2.28 -15.47 17.18
CA GLU A 30 1.74 -15.22 18.52
C GLU A 30 2.27 -13.91 19.10
N GLU A 31 3.55 -13.59 18.90
CA GLU A 31 4.11 -12.29 19.30
C GLU A 31 3.42 -11.12 18.58
N ARG A 32 3.14 -11.25 17.27
CA ARG A 32 2.40 -10.23 16.52
C ARG A 32 0.96 -10.08 17.00
N ILE A 33 0.33 -11.17 17.43
CA ILE A 33 -1.01 -11.16 18.00
C ILE A 33 -0.99 -10.42 19.35
N ILE A 34 -0.02 -10.72 20.21
CA ILE A 34 0.17 -10.08 21.52
C ILE A 34 0.43 -8.59 21.37
N ALA A 35 1.43 -8.20 20.58
CA ALA A 35 1.75 -6.79 20.37
C ALA A 35 0.55 -6.00 19.82
N GLY A 36 -0.22 -6.62 18.91
CA GLY A 36 -1.44 -6.01 18.39
C GLY A 36 -2.58 -5.90 19.40
N PHE A 37 -2.62 -6.76 20.42
CA PHE A 37 -3.57 -6.66 21.53
C PHE A 37 -3.12 -5.64 22.56
N GLU A 38 -1.82 -5.55 22.87
CA GLU A 38 -1.25 -4.52 23.75
C GLU A 38 -1.50 -3.10 23.21
N ASP A 39 -1.43 -2.90 21.88
CA ASP A 39 -1.81 -1.64 21.26
C ASP A 39 -3.29 -1.29 21.51
N ILE A 40 -4.18 -2.28 21.47
CA ILE A 40 -5.61 -2.10 21.79
C ILE A 40 -5.77 -1.78 23.28
N GLN A 41 -5.05 -2.46 24.16
CA GLN A 41 -5.12 -2.19 25.60
C GLN A 41 -4.66 -0.77 25.93
N ARG A 42 -3.56 -0.31 25.30
CA ARG A 42 -3.08 1.07 25.43
C ARG A 42 -4.11 2.08 24.93
N PHE A 43 -4.78 1.80 23.81
CA PHE A 43 -5.88 2.63 23.33
C PHE A 43 -6.98 2.77 24.40
N VAL A 44 -7.36 1.67 25.05
CA VAL A 44 -8.37 1.66 26.12
C VAL A 44 -7.89 2.42 27.36
N GLU A 45 -6.61 2.34 27.72
CA GLU A 45 -6.04 3.12 28.83
C GLU A 45 -6.07 4.62 28.55
N GLU A 46 -5.82 5.03 27.30
CA GLU A 46 -5.81 6.42 26.89
C GLU A 46 -7.23 7.01 26.74
N HIS A 47 -8.16 6.25 26.14
CA HIS A 47 -9.50 6.73 25.79
C HIS A 47 -10.57 6.34 26.81
N GLY A 48 -10.28 5.39 27.69
CA GLY A 48 -11.21 4.90 28.72
C GLY A 48 -12.35 4.02 28.20
N HIS A 49 -12.34 3.65 26.91
CA HIS A 49 -13.34 2.76 26.31
C HIS A 49 -12.74 1.79 25.30
N ALA A 50 -13.39 0.65 25.09
CA ALA A 50 -13.06 -0.27 24.00
C ALA A 50 -13.21 0.41 22.63
N PRO A 51 -12.36 0.08 21.65
CA PRO A 51 -12.49 0.59 20.28
C PRO A 51 -13.86 0.23 19.69
N ARG A 52 -14.46 1.15 18.92
CA ARG A 52 -15.78 0.96 18.30
C ARG A 52 -15.76 1.18 16.80
N HIS A 53 -16.70 0.55 16.12
CA HIS A 53 -16.97 0.82 14.70
C HIS A 53 -17.63 2.19 14.52
N GLY A 54 -17.39 2.82 13.38
CA GLY A 54 -18.07 4.05 12.96
C GLY A 54 -17.21 4.95 12.08
N ASP A 55 -17.78 5.49 11.00
CA ASP A 55 -17.05 6.34 10.05
C ASP A 55 -16.63 7.70 10.61
N ASP A 56 -17.31 8.16 11.66
CA ASP A 56 -16.98 9.37 12.42
C ASP A 56 -15.80 9.16 13.39
N LYS A 57 -15.30 7.93 13.52
CA LYS A 57 -14.23 7.55 14.45
C LYS A 57 -12.86 7.61 13.77
N ASP A 58 -11.83 7.82 14.59
CA ASP A 58 -10.45 7.87 14.13
C ASP A 58 -10.07 6.57 13.38
N ILE A 59 -9.15 6.69 12.41
CA ILE A 59 -8.70 5.57 11.57
C ILE A 59 -8.13 4.45 12.45
N PHE A 60 -7.40 4.79 13.52
CA PHE A 60 -6.81 3.81 14.42
C PHE A 60 -7.87 3.14 15.29
N GLU A 61 -8.86 3.87 15.79
CA GLU A 61 -9.97 3.28 16.55
C GLU A 61 -10.73 2.26 15.71
N ARG A 62 -11.04 2.60 14.46
CA ARG A 62 -11.69 1.66 13.52
C ARG A 62 -10.84 0.43 13.26
N LEU A 63 -9.53 0.61 13.07
CA LEU A 63 -8.61 -0.51 12.87
C LEU A 63 -8.55 -1.43 14.11
N TYR A 64 -8.51 -0.84 15.30
CA TYR A 64 -8.49 -1.57 16.56
C TYR A 64 -9.81 -2.27 16.84
N ALA A 65 -10.95 -1.70 16.46
CA ALA A 65 -12.26 -2.34 16.59
C ALA A 65 -12.34 -3.62 15.73
N VAL A 66 -11.99 -3.51 14.44
CA VAL A 66 -11.94 -4.68 13.54
C VAL A 66 -10.95 -5.74 14.02
N ARG A 67 -9.80 -5.31 14.55
CA ARG A 67 -8.81 -6.24 15.08
C ARG A 67 -9.30 -6.94 16.34
N LEU A 68 -9.93 -6.23 17.27
CA LEU A 68 -10.48 -6.78 18.50
C LEU A 68 -11.55 -7.84 18.20
N ASP A 69 -12.42 -7.60 17.21
CA ASP A 69 -13.44 -8.58 16.81
C ASP A 69 -12.82 -9.86 16.24
N ARG A 70 -11.81 -9.73 15.37
CA ARG A 70 -11.09 -10.89 14.86
C ARG A 70 -10.38 -11.68 15.97
N LEU A 71 -9.86 -10.99 17.00
CA LEU A 71 -9.23 -11.65 18.14
C LEU A 71 -10.26 -12.38 19.02
N ARG A 72 -11.50 -11.89 19.09
CA ARG A 72 -12.62 -12.53 19.81
C ARG A 72 -13.16 -13.76 19.08
N ASP A 73 -13.22 -13.70 17.74
CA ASP A 73 -13.74 -14.77 16.88
C ASP A 73 -12.81 -16.01 16.88
N GLN A 74 -11.50 -15.82 17.02
CA GLN A 74 -10.52 -16.91 17.02
C GLN A 74 -10.23 -17.44 18.43
N GLU A 75 -10.68 -18.67 18.73
CA GLU A 75 -10.48 -19.34 20.03
C GLU A 75 -9.00 -19.48 20.42
N GLU A 76 -8.12 -19.74 19.44
CA GLU A 76 -6.66 -19.78 19.64
C GLU A 76 -6.13 -18.43 20.16
N CYS A 77 -6.58 -17.31 19.58
CA CYS A 77 -6.19 -15.97 19.99
C CYS A 77 -6.73 -15.64 21.38
N ARG A 78 -7.99 -16.01 21.66
CA ARG A 78 -8.61 -15.81 22.97
C ARG A 78 -7.86 -16.53 24.08
N SER A 79 -7.51 -17.80 23.87
CA SER A 79 -6.80 -18.61 24.86
C SER A 79 -5.40 -18.05 25.14
N LEU A 80 -4.75 -17.52 24.10
CA LEU A 80 -3.42 -16.92 24.19
C LEU A 80 -3.42 -15.55 24.88
N LEU A 81 -4.44 -14.74 24.63
CA LEU A 81 -4.54 -13.36 25.12
C LEU A 81 -5.29 -13.24 26.46
N MET A 82 -6.10 -14.23 26.85
CA MET A 82 -6.82 -14.25 28.14
C MET A 82 -5.94 -13.93 29.36
N PRO A 83 -4.72 -14.48 29.50
CA PRO A 83 -3.85 -14.16 30.63
C PRO A 83 -3.31 -12.72 30.62
N LEU A 84 -3.37 -12.04 29.48
CA LEU A 84 -2.89 -10.67 29.28
C LEU A 84 -4.03 -9.65 29.38
N ASP A 85 -5.29 -10.09 29.34
CA ASP A 85 -6.47 -9.23 29.32
C ASP A 85 -6.87 -8.76 30.73
N HIS A 86 -6.24 -7.70 31.23
CA HIS A 86 -6.60 -7.05 32.50
C HIS A 86 -7.87 -6.19 32.42
N GLN A 87 -8.29 -5.83 31.21
CA GLN A 87 -9.41 -4.92 30.95
C GLN A 87 -10.72 -5.65 30.61
N GLY A 88 -10.67 -6.98 30.45
CA GLY A 88 -11.83 -7.79 30.08
C GLY A 88 -12.28 -7.57 28.64
N LEU A 89 -11.40 -7.15 27.74
CA LEU A 89 -11.74 -6.84 26.34
C LEU A 89 -12.14 -8.08 25.54
N LEU A 90 -11.61 -9.25 25.85
CA LEU A 90 -11.90 -10.50 25.14
C LEU A 90 -13.17 -11.19 25.64
N ASN A 91 -13.57 -10.84 26.86
CA ASN A 91 -14.70 -11.43 27.57
C ASN A 91 -15.90 -10.49 27.69
N ALA A 92 -15.75 -9.22 27.29
CA ALA A 92 -16.85 -8.30 27.23
C ALA A 92 -17.92 -8.91 26.33
N LEU A 93 -19.02 -9.36 26.97
CA LEU A 93 -20.28 -9.58 26.31
C LEU A 93 -20.44 -8.41 25.36
N GLU A 94 -20.61 -8.70 24.08
CA GLU A 94 -21.27 -7.78 23.17
C GLU A 94 -22.40 -7.17 23.97
N VAL A 95 -22.29 -5.88 24.32
CA VAL A 95 -23.50 -5.07 24.28
C VAL A 95 -23.92 -5.30 22.85
N PRO A 96 -25.03 -6.02 22.61
CA PRO A 96 -25.46 -6.24 21.25
C PRO A 96 -25.47 -4.82 20.68
N GLU A 97 -24.71 -4.58 19.61
CA GLU A 97 -25.15 -3.57 18.67
C GLU A 97 -26.65 -3.78 18.58
N PRO A 98 -27.50 -2.75 18.76
CA PRO A 98 -28.93 -2.97 18.68
C PRO A 98 -29.10 -3.81 17.44
N GLN A 99 -29.50 -5.06 17.64
CA GLN A 99 -29.98 -5.89 16.57
C GLN A 99 -31.27 -5.16 16.26
N GLY A 100 -31.13 -4.05 15.51
CA GLY A 100 -32.11 -3.67 14.54
C GLY A 100 -32.40 -4.99 13.88
N ASP A 101 -33.64 -5.40 14.04
CA ASP A 101 -34.17 -6.56 13.38
C ASP A 101 -33.96 -6.31 11.89
N TYR A 102 -32.77 -6.65 11.37
CA TYR A 102 -32.43 -6.57 9.97
C TYR A 102 -33.06 -7.76 9.26
N SER A 103 -34.30 -8.10 9.63
CA SER A 103 -35.27 -8.77 8.78
C SER A 103 -35.75 -7.85 7.64
N ILE A 104 -34.92 -6.87 7.26
CA ILE A 104 -35.10 -6.09 6.06
C ILE A 104 -34.58 -6.98 4.94
N THR A 105 -35.46 -7.37 4.04
CA THR A 105 -35.08 -8.16 2.86
C THR A 105 -34.16 -7.35 1.96
N ASP A 106 -33.32 -8.01 1.15
CA ASP A 106 -32.44 -7.34 0.19
C ASP A 106 -33.20 -6.33 -0.70
N ASP A 107 -34.45 -6.64 -1.03
CA ASP A 107 -35.34 -5.77 -1.82
C ASP A 107 -35.74 -4.48 -1.06
N GLU A 108 -35.92 -4.57 0.25
CA GLU A 108 -36.31 -3.46 1.11
C GLU A 108 -35.10 -2.55 1.43
N LEU A 109 -33.90 -3.14 1.56
CA LEU A 109 -32.62 -2.42 1.60
C LEU A 109 -32.36 -1.64 0.29
N LEU A 110 -32.61 -2.29 -0.86
CA LEU A 110 -32.49 -1.65 -2.18
C LEU A 110 -33.46 -0.49 -2.34
N ALA A 111 -34.67 -0.62 -1.81
CA ALA A 111 -35.68 0.44 -1.87
C ALA A 111 -35.29 1.67 -1.03
N GLU A 112 -34.74 1.48 0.18
CA GLU A 112 -34.23 2.61 0.98
C GLU A 112 -33.02 3.28 0.33
N LEU A 113 -32.09 2.50 -0.25
CA LEU A 113 -30.93 3.04 -0.95
C LEU A 113 -31.32 3.80 -2.23
N ALA A 114 -32.37 3.35 -2.93
CA ALA A 114 -32.90 4.03 -4.10
C ALA A 114 -33.73 5.29 -3.75
N GLY A 115 -34.23 5.41 -2.51
CA GLY A 115 -34.96 6.57 -2.01
C GLY A 115 -34.09 7.67 -1.41
N GLY A 116 -32.80 7.40 -1.19
CA GLY A 116 -31.82 8.40 -0.77
C GLY A 116 -31.42 9.30 -1.93
N ASP A 117 -31.74 10.59 -1.80
CA ASP A 117 -31.33 11.72 -2.63
C ASP A 117 -30.24 11.42 -3.68
N GLU A 118 -30.56 11.67 -4.96
CA GLU A 118 -29.69 11.52 -6.15
C GLU A 118 -28.42 12.40 -6.12
N GLY A 119 -28.03 12.90 -4.94
CA GLY A 119 -26.98 13.88 -4.71
C GLY A 119 -26.01 13.53 -3.59
N SER A 120 -25.94 12.28 -3.10
CA SER A 120 -24.94 11.93 -2.10
C SER A 120 -23.53 12.20 -2.62
N ASP A 121 -22.85 13.13 -1.93
CA ASP A 121 -21.48 13.61 -2.15
C ASP A 121 -20.42 12.49 -2.25
N ILE A 122 -20.79 11.25 -1.98
CA ILE A 122 -19.95 10.06 -2.04
C ILE A 122 -19.40 9.83 -3.47
N GLN A 123 -20.18 10.14 -4.51
CA GLN A 123 -19.69 10.07 -5.90
C GLN A 123 -18.90 11.32 -6.34
N ASN A 124 -18.97 12.42 -5.57
CA ASN A 124 -18.35 13.69 -5.90
C ASN A 124 -17.07 13.89 -5.09
N LEU A 125 -15.94 13.53 -5.69
CA LEU A 125 -14.60 13.75 -5.10
C LEU A 125 -14.31 15.26 -4.97
N ARG A 126 -14.60 15.87 -3.80
CA ARG A 126 -14.38 17.32 -3.56
C ARG A 126 -12.95 17.68 -3.13
N HIS A 127 -12.23 16.75 -2.50
CA HIS A 127 -10.89 16.99 -1.94
C HIS A 127 -9.76 16.29 -2.70
N VAL A 128 -10.09 15.60 -3.79
CA VAL A 128 -9.12 14.95 -4.67
C VAL A 128 -9.16 15.69 -5.99
N ARG A 129 -8.00 16.00 -6.59
CA ARG A 129 -7.95 16.57 -7.94
C ARG A 129 -8.83 15.72 -8.86
N SER A 130 -9.66 16.40 -9.64
CA SER A 130 -10.58 15.78 -10.59
C SER A 130 -9.81 14.79 -11.46
N ASN A 131 -10.41 13.67 -11.84
CA ASN A 131 -9.76 12.72 -12.76
C ASN A 131 -9.35 13.42 -14.09
N ALA A 132 -10.10 14.47 -14.48
CA ALA A 132 -9.74 15.38 -15.56
C ALA A 132 -8.43 16.16 -15.30
N GLU A 133 -8.27 16.77 -14.13
CA GLU A 133 -7.06 17.53 -13.75
C GLU A 133 -5.85 16.62 -13.49
N LYS A 134 -6.06 15.36 -13.06
CA LYS A 134 -4.97 14.36 -13.01
C LYS A 134 -4.52 13.95 -14.41
N ARG A 135 -5.45 13.77 -15.35
CA ARG A 135 -5.14 13.49 -16.76
C ARG A 135 -4.46 14.66 -17.48
N GLU A 136 -4.70 15.90 -17.06
CA GLU A 136 -4.00 17.08 -17.60
C GLU A 136 -2.62 17.30 -16.98
N ALA A 137 -2.42 16.94 -15.70
CA ALA A 137 -1.13 17.10 -15.02
C ALA A 137 -0.14 15.95 -15.30
N GLU A 138 -0.65 14.76 -15.62
CA GLU A 138 0.12 13.63 -16.14
C GLU A 138 -0.32 13.44 -17.59
N GLU A 139 0.41 14.02 -18.54
CA GLU A 139 0.21 13.79 -19.98
C GLU A 139 0.61 12.33 -20.31
N ILE A 140 -0.18 11.38 -19.80
CA ILE A 140 0.01 9.95 -19.99
C ILE A 140 -0.21 9.68 -21.47
N ALA A 141 0.86 9.31 -22.18
CA ALA A 141 0.79 8.81 -23.54
C ALA A 141 -0.35 7.78 -23.65
N GLN A 142 -1.39 8.13 -24.41
CA GLN A 142 -2.55 7.28 -24.59
C GLN A 142 -2.12 6.03 -25.38
N ARG A 143 -2.45 4.85 -24.86
CA ARG A 143 -2.16 3.58 -25.54
C ARG A 143 -3.26 3.31 -26.55
N GLU A 144 -2.99 3.59 -27.82
CA GLU A 144 -3.85 3.20 -28.93
C GLU A 144 -3.38 1.89 -29.56
N ARG A 145 -4.33 1.10 -30.07
CA ARG A 145 -4.01 -0.12 -30.81
C ARG A 145 -3.32 0.26 -32.11
N CYS A 146 -2.15 -0.31 -32.36
CA CYS A 146 -1.42 -0.07 -33.60
C CYS A 146 -2.09 -0.80 -34.76
N GLU A 147 -2.76 -0.06 -35.64
CA GLU A 147 -3.40 -0.60 -36.86
C GLU A 147 -2.35 -1.12 -37.87
N ASP A 148 -1.15 -0.51 -37.92
CA ASP A 148 -0.06 -0.88 -38.85
C ASP A 148 0.97 -1.87 -38.26
N PHE A 149 0.58 -2.69 -37.28
CA PHE A 149 1.52 -3.57 -36.56
C PHE A 149 2.30 -4.52 -37.50
N GLU A 150 1.70 -4.93 -38.63
CA GLU A 150 2.33 -5.81 -39.62
C GLU A 150 3.68 -5.26 -40.15
N ARG A 151 3.84 -3.94 -40.22
CA ARG A 151 5.09 -3.29 -40.65
C ARG A 151 6.20 -3.40 -39.60
N PHE A 152 5.83 -3.49 -38.32
CA PHE A 152 6.77 -3.49 -37.19
C PHE A 152 7.00 -4.88 -36.61
N GLN A 153 6.08 -5.83 -36.84
CA GLN A 153 6.20 -7.23 -36.45
C GLN A 153 7.60 -7.84 -36.71
N PRO A 154 8.21 -7.73 -37.92
CA PRO A 154 9.53 -8.33 -38.15
C PRO A 154 10.64 -7.71 -37.29
N LEU A 155 10.52 -6.44 -36.92
CA LEU A 155 11.47 -5.75 -36.04
C LEU A 155 11.37 -6.29 -34.61
N PHE A 156 10.15 -6.52 -34.11
CA PHE A 156 9.92 -7.11 -32.80
C PHE A 156 10.44 -8.55 -32.72
N GLU A 157 10.16 -9.37 -33.74
CA GLU A 157 10.68 -10.75 -33.82
C GLU A 157 12.21 -10.78 -33.86
N GLN A 158 12.84 -9.85 -34.59
CA GLN A 158 14.29 -9.72 -34.63
C GLN A 158 14.87 -9.37 -33.25
N VAL A 159 14.31 -8.37 -32.57
CA VAL A 159 14.81 -7.94 -31.26
C VAL A 159 14.59 -9.01 -30.20
N GLN A 160 13.46 -9.71 -30.23
CA GLN A 160 13.20 -10.83 -29.32
C GLN A 160 14.24 -11.94 -29.52
N ARG A 161 14.58 -12.26 -30.77
CA ARG A 161 15.63 -13.25 -31.08
C ARG A 161 17.01 -12.79 -30.62
N GLU A 162 17.36 -11.52 -30.83
CA GLU A 162 18.65 -10.94 -30.43
C GLU A 162 18.80 -10.85 -28.90
N LEU A 163 17.71 -10.61 -28.16
CA LEU A 163 17.68 -10.66 -26.70
C LEU A 163 17.84 -12.10 -26.20
N GLN A 164 17.18 -13.07 -26.82
CA GLN A 164 17.32 -14.50 -26.48
C GLN A 164 18.71 -15.05 -26.79
N SER A 165 19.32 -14.61 -27.89
CA SER A 165 20.68 -15.01 -28.28
C SER A 165 21.78 -14.25 -27.55
N GLY A 166 21.44 -13.29 -26.67
CA GLY A 166 22.40 -12.47 -25.92
C GLY A 166 23.20 -11.47 -26.75
N VAL A 167 22.79 -11.22 -28.00
CA VAL A 167 23.40 -10.20 -28.87
C VAL A 167 23.01 -8.80 -28.41
N ARG A 168 21.78 -8.65 -27.89
CA ARG A 168 21.31 -7.45 -27.20
C ARG A 168 21.17 -7.69 -25.71
N VAL A 169 21.49 -6.66 -24.91
CA VAL A 169 21.38 -6.69 -23.45
C VAL A 169 20.48 -5.55 -22.99
N THR A 170 19.50 -5.87 -22.14
CA THR A 170 18.64 -4.87 -21.48
C THR A 170 19.45 -4.13 -20.42
N ARG A 171 19.45 -2.79 -20.47
CA ARG A 171 20.07 -1.94 -19.45
C ARG A 171 19.02 -1.13 -18.72
N ASN A 172 19.27 -0.81 -17.45
CA ASN A 172 18.41 0.09 -16.69
C ASN A 172 18.40 1.47 -17.34
N PHE A 173 17.20 2.05 -17.42
CA PHE A 173 17.01 3.40 -17.95
C PHE A 173 17.72 4.42 -17.04
N MET A 174 18.74 5.10 -17.58
CA MET A 174 19.50 6.13 -16.86
C MET A 174 18.88 7.50 -17.19
N ARG A 175 18.85 8.41 -16.21
CA ARG A 175 18.12 9.70 -16.28
C ARG A 175 18.56 10.66 -17.39
N ASP A 176 19.61 10.34 -18.14
CA ASP A 176 20.19 11.16 -19.21
C ASP A 176 20.00 10.54 -20.62
N THR A 177 18.98 9.70 -20.82
CA THR A 177 18.76 9.02 -22.11
C THR A 177 17.76 9.79 -22.96
N THR A 178 18.23 10.41 -24.05
CA THR A 178 17.38 11.01 -25.08
C THR A 178 16.63 9.92 -25.84
N VAL A 179 15.30 10.05 -25.94
CA VAL A 179 14.44 9.17 -26.72
C VAL A 179 14.50 9.59 -28.19
N GLU A 180 15.06 8.74 -29.04
CA GLU A 180 15.17 8.97 -30.50
C GLU A 180 14.34 7.94 -31.26
N ALA A 181 13.84 8.33 -32.46
CA ALA A 181 13.18 7.39 -33.35
C ALA A 181 14.10 6.20 -33.70
N GLY A 182 13.56 4.99 -33.64
CA GLY A 182 14.31 3.75 -33.85
C GLY A 182 14.89 3.12 -32.58
N GLN A 183 14.77 3.77 -31.42
CA GLN A 183 15.19 3.19 -30.14
C GLN A 183 14.17 2.21 -29.56
N TRP A 184 14.66 1.34 -28.68
CA TRP A 184 13.89 0.28 -28.02
C TRP A 184 13.89 0.46 -26.52
N PHE A 185 12.72 0.34 -25.91
CA PHE A 185 12.54 0.44 -24.47
C PHE A 185 11.75 -0.74 -23.92
N ILE A 186 11.78 -0.90 -22.60
CA ILE A 186 10.92 -1.85 -21.89
C ILE A 186 10.07 -1.04 -20.93
N LEU A 187 8.76 -0.98 -21.20
CA LEU A 187 7.79 -0.23 -20.41
C LEU A 187 6.87 -1.23 -19.72
N SER A 188 6.91 -1.27 -18.39
CA SER A 188 6.07 -2.19 -17.59
C SER A 188 6.14 -3.66 -18.03
N GLY A 189 7.32 -4.12 -18.49
CA GLY A 189 7.53 -5.50 -18.96
C GLY A 189 7.15 -5.76 -20.42
N GLN A 190 6.69 -4.75 -21.16
CA GLN A 190 6.42 -4.83 -22.60
C GLN A 190 7.56 -4.17 -23.39
N THR A 191 7.93 -4.76 -24.53
CA THR A 191 8.91 -4.18 -25.44
C THR A 191 8.25 -3.05 -26.24
N ALA A 192 8.94 -1.92 -26.34
CA ALA A 192 8.47 -0.69 -26.92
C ALA A 192 9.42 -0.25 -28.04
N TYR A 193 8.87 0.15 -29.19
CA TYR A 193 9.62 0.72 -30.31
C TYR A 193 9.18 2.16 -30.56
N VAL A 194 10.13 3.09 -30.64
CA VAL A 194 9.86 4.49 -31.00
C VAL A 194 9.76 4.61 -32.52
N ALA A 195 8.54 4.72 -33.05
CA ALA A 195 8.31 4.77 -34.49
C ALA A 195 8.53 6.18 -35.06
N GLU A 196 8.14 7.21 -34.32
CA GLU A 196 8.26 8.61 -34.72
C GLU A 196 8.58 9.49 -33.51
N GLN A 197 9.45 10.48 -33.72
CA GLN A 197 9.77 11.50 -32.73
C GLN A 197 8.93 12.75 -33.03
N GLY A 198 8.07 13.16 -32.09
CA GLY A 198 7.35 14.43 -32.19
C GLY A 198 8.29 15.64 -32.14
N GLU A 199 7.89 16.74 -32.78
CA GLU A 199 8.70 17.95 -32.98
C GLU A 199 9.42 18.44 -31.71
N ASP A 200 10.69 18.81 -31.87
CA ASP A 200 11.47 19.47 -30.83
C ASP A 200 10.99 20.91 -30.65
N PHE A 201 10.64 21.29 -29.42
CA PHE A 201 10.30 22.67 -29.10
C PHE A 201 11.50 23.42 -28.50
N ASP A 202 11.85 24.56 -29.09
CA ASP A 202 12.74 25.55 -28.49
C ASP A 202 12.05 26.23 -27.29
N SER A 203 12.64 26.13 -26.10
CA SER A 203 12.18 26.88 -24.93
C SER A 203 12.35 28.40 -25.14
N PRO A 204 11.42 29.25 -24.65
CA PRO A 204 11.45 30.71 -24.84
C PRO A 204 12.59 31.47 -24.14
N GLN A 205 13.62 30.78 -23.64
CA GLN A 205 14.75 31.39 -22.93
C GLN A 205 16.12 31.20 -23.61
N GLY A 206 16.15 30.84 -24.90
CA GLY A 206 17.34 31.05 -25.75
C GLY A 206 18.66 30.50 -25.21
N LYS A 207 18.59 29.48 -24.35
CA LYS A 207 19.74 28.71 -23.88
C LYS A 207 19.49 27.26 -24.25
N LYS A 208 20.48 26.67 -24.92
CA LYS A 208 20.56 25.26 -25.26
C LYS A 208 20.80 24.44 -23.99
N ASP A 209 19.79 24.37 -23.12
CA ASP A 209 19.78 23.46 -22.00
C ASP A 209 19.18 22.14 -22.48
N GLY A 210 19.98 21.07 -22.46
CA GLY A 210 19.59 19.70 -22.82
C GLY A 210 18.64 19.05 -21.81
N LYS A 211 17.63 19.79 -21.36
CA LYS A 211 16.56 19.31 -20.48
C LYS A 211 15.26 19.37 -21.28
N ARG A 212 14.83 18.22 -21.81
CA ARG A 212 13.46 18.07 -22.29
C ARG A 212 12.55 18.05 -21.06
N PRO A 213 11.51 18.90 -20.96
CA PRO A 213 10.48 18.74 -19.94
C PRO A 213 9.77 17.40 -20.13
N GLU A 214 9.31 16.79 -19.04
CA GLU A 214 8.67 15.47 -18.97
C GLU A 214 7.35 15.34 -19.78
N ASN A 215 6.92 16.39 -20.49
CA ASN A 215 5.67 16.47 -21.27
C ASN A 215 5.96 16.67 -22.76
N THR A 216 6.37 15.61 -23.46
CA THR A 216 6.33 15.61 -24.94
C THR A 216 5.74 14.30 -25.42
N PRO A 217 4.73 14.32 -26.31
CA PRO A 217 4.15 13.10 -26.85
C PRO A 217 5.13 12.47 -27.83
N SER A 218 5.61 11.28 -27.47
CA SER A 218 6.34 10.38 -28.37
C SER A 218 5.42 9.24 -28.75
N GLU A 219 5.32 8.92 -30.04
CA GLU A 219 4.53 7.78 -30.49
C GLU A 219 5.34 6.49 -30.26
N ILE A 220 5.10 5.89 -29.10
CA ILE A 220 5.75 4.65 -28.68
C ILE A 220 4.78 3.49 -28.99
N ARG A 221 5.17 2.64 -29.92
CA ARG A 221 4.42 1.45 -30.30
C ARG A 221 4.88 0.28 -29.43
N ASN A 222 3.94 -0.40 -28.78
CA ASN A 222 4.19 -1.58 -27.94
C ASN A 222 3.50 -2.80 -28.54
#